data_AF-A0A3D3THG8-F1
#
_entry.id   AF-A0A3D3THG8-F1
#
_cell.length_a   1.000
_cell.length_b   1.000
_cell.length_c   1.000
_cell.angle_alpha   90.00
_cell.angle_beta   90.00
_cell.angle_gamma   90.00
#
_symmetry.space_group_name_H-M   'P 1'
#
loop_
_entity.id
_entity.type
_entity.pdbx_description
1 polymer ?
#
loop_
_entity_poly.entity_id
_entity_poly.type
_entity_poly.pdbx_seq_one_letter_code
_entity_poly.pdbx_strand_id
1 'polypeptide(L)'
;MKNIYLMMLAVLLCFSCNNKQSSSNSDNTDIPNNDSINVEIKEVVNQDSINRVKLDEIQVNINKLKNLFNEKYDDMNDITWIQHKSQPKYANSRGFYAYIGKNNSKVWERFVMRYHGDDWLFVKNFKIKVGDNIFNLSYSNVERDNNSEVWEWIDVEPKDEELEVIENVISAKEAKIRFEGDQYYKDWAITQKEVKALTETHKYFELLKQQFELEKALQ
;
A
#
# COMPACT_ATOMS: atom_id res chain seq x y z
N MET A 1 18.53 19.43 -5.83
CA MET A 1 17.43 20.41 -5.69
C MET A 1 16.22 19.68 -5.10
N LYS A 2 15.78 20.12 -3.90
CA LYS A 2 14.51 19.81 -3.18
C LYS A 2 14.25 18.32 -2.85
N ASN A 3 14.68 17.82 -1.68
CA ASN A 3 13.93 17.79 -0.39
C ASN A 3 12.44 17.47 -0.53
N ILE A 4 12.06 16.22 -0.28
CA ILE A 4 10.67 15.77 -0.08
C ILE A 4 10.62 14.86 1.18
N TYR A 5 10.06 15.46 2.24
CA TYR A 5 9.29 14.91 3.36
C TYR A 5 9.81 13.71 4.17
N LEU A 6 10.65 14.03 5.17
CA LEU A 6 10.64 13.37 6.48
C LEU A 6 9.75 14.20 7.41
N MET A 7 8.50 13.79 7.65
CA MET A 7 7.61 14.44 8.61
C MET A 7 7.55 13.59 9.89
N MET A 8 8.63 13.58 10.67
CA MET A 8 8.53 13.35 12.11
C MET A 8 7.93 14.60 12.73
N LEU A 9 6.65 14.56 13.11
CA LEU A 9 6.09 15.63 13.92
C LEU A 9 6.60 15.46 15.35
N ALA A 10 7.64 16.23 15.68
CA ALA A 10 8.12 16.39 17.03
C ALA A 10 7.05 17.08 17.88
N VAL A 11 6.58 16.39 18.93
CA VAL A 11 5.73 16.98 19.98
C VAL A 11 6.63 17.86 20.85
N LEU A 12 6.55 19.18 20.66
CA LEU A 12 7.14 20.17 21.56
C LEU A 12 6.27 20.29 22.81
N LEU A 13 6.68 19.60 23.88
CA LEU A 13 6.21 19.88 25.24
C LEU A 13 7.05 21.01 25.83
N CYS A 14 6.50 22.23 25.82
CA CYS A 14 6.98 23.33 26.64
C CYS A 14 5.80 23.92 27.43
N PHE A 15 5.60 23.48 28.66
CA PHE A 15 5.09 24.35 29.72
C PHE A 15 5.72 23.97 31.06
N SER A 16 6.75 24.72 31.45
CA SER A 16 7.12 24.92 32.85
C SER A 16 6.41 26.17 33.35
N CYS A 17 5.70 26.06 34.48
CA CYS A 17 5.65 27.08 35.51
C CYS A 17 5.27 26.43 36.85
N ASN A 18 6.23 26.41 37.77
CA ASN A 18 6.00 26.19 39.19
C ASN A 18 5.40 27.47 39.80
N ASN A 19 4.47 27.33 40.75
CA ASN A 19 4.36 28.30 41.85
C ASN A 19 3.94 27.65 43.17
N LYS A 20 4.50 28.17 44.26
CA LYS A 20 4.54 27.65 45.64
C LYS A 20 3.23 27.90 46.43
N GLN A 21 2.72 26.81 47.02
CA GLN A 21 2.34 26.58 48.44
C GLN A 21 1.50 27.61 49.25
N SER A 22 0.36 27.14 49.77
CA SER A 22 -0.17 27.47 51.11
C SER A 22 -1.14 26.36 51.58
N SER A 23 -1.03 25.96 52.86
CA SER A 23 -1.75 24.87 53.53
C SER A 23 -3.06 25.29 54.21
N SER A 24 -4.08 24.41 54.22
CA SER A 24 -4.80 23.97 55.45
C SER A 24 -5.90 22.94 55.12
N ASN A 25 -5.95 21.86 55.93
CA ASN A 25 -6.88 20.72 55.91
C ASN A 25 -8.38 21.07 55.90
N SER A 26 -9.19 20.26 55.20
CA SER A 26 -10.13 19.26 55.80
C SER A 26 -11.04 18.62 54.74
N ASP A 27 -11.06 17.28 54.73
CA ASP A 27 -12.08 16.36 54.20
C ASP A 27 -13.07 16.84 53.12
N ASN A 28 -12.98 16.28 51.91
CA ASN A 28 -14.14 15.71 51.19
C ASN A 28 -13.72 15.12 49.82
N THR A 29 -14.06 13.83 49.65
CA THR A 29 -14.26 13.08 48.39
C THR A 29 -13.39 13.44 47.19
N ASP A 30 -12.46 12.56 46.82
CA ASP A 30 -11.73 12.59 45.56
C ASP A 30 -12.69 12.48 44.36
N ILE A 31 -13.11 13.63 43.84
CA ILE A 31 -13.77 13.77 42.53
C ILE A 31 -12.64 13.81 41.49
N PRO A 32 -12.63 12.94 40.46
CA PRO A 32 -11.60 12.98 39.44
C PRO A 32 -11.63 14.34 38.72
N ASN A 33 -10.45 14.91 38.56
CA ASN A 33 -10.19 16.27 38.07
C ASN A 33 -10.93 16.55 36.73
N ASN A 34 -11.90 17.46 36.74
CA ASN A 34 -12.76 17.80 35.59
C ASN A 34 -11.96 18.43 34.42
N ASP A 35 -10.82 19.05 34.71
CA ASP A 35 -10.00 19.73 33.72
C ASP A 35 -9.28 18.76 32.76
N SER A 36 -8.78 17.62 33.24
CA SER A 36 -8.18 16.59 32.39
C SER A 36 -9.21 15.93 31.46
N ILE A 37 -10.41 15.69 31.99
CA ILE A 37 -11.53 15.11 31.22
C ILE A 37 -11.97 16.08 30.11
N ASN A 38 -12.06 17.39 30.41
CA ASN A 38 -12.46 18.39 29.41
C ASN A 38 -11.40 18.64 28.34
N VAL A 39 -10.11 18.49 28.66
CA VAL A 39 -9.02 18.56 27.67
C VAL A 39 -9.07 17.36 26.75
N GLU A 40 -9.19 16.15 27.30
CA GLU A 40 -9.28 14.91 26.53
C GLU A 40 -10.51 14.90 25.61
N ILE A 41 -11.69 15.30 26.11
CA ILE A 41 -12.91 15.41 25.29
C ILE A 41 -12.74 16.43 24.15
N LYS A 42 -12.11 17.59 24.39
CA LYS A 42 -11.88 18.60 23.33
C LYS A 42 -10.89 18.10 22.28
N GLU A 43 -9.85 17.38 22.69
CA GLU A 43 -8.88 16.77 21.78
C GLU A 43 -9.52 15.67 20.93
N VAL A 44 -10.32 14.79 21.53
CA VAL A 44 -11.06 13.73 20.82
C VAL A 44 -12.07 14.31 19.82
N VAL A 45 -12.89 15.29 20.24
CA VAL A 45 -13.88 15.94 19.34
C VAL A 45 -13.19 16.69 18.19
N ASN A 46 -12.03 17.31 18.45
CA ASN A 46 -11.23 17.95 17.42
C ASN A 46 -10.64 16.91 16.44
N GLN A 47 -10.12 15.80 16.96
CA GLN A 47 -9.53 14.73 16.16
C GLN A 47 -10.57 14.03 15.28
N ASP A 48 -11.77 13.75 15.79
CA ASP A 48 -12.87 13.17 15.01
C ASP A 48 -13.30 14.10 13.88
N SER A 49 -13.35 15.41 14.15
CA SER A 49 -13.71 16.41 13.14
C SER A 49 -12.66 16.47 12.03
N ILE A 50 -11.37 16.40 12.39
CA ILE A 50 -10.26 16.30 11.43
C ILE A 50 -10.36 14.99 10.62
N ASN A 51 -10.64 13.86 11.26
CA ASN A 51 -10.75 12.55 10.61
C ASN A 51 -11.92 12.52 9.60
N ARG A 52 -13.07 13.12 9.93
CA ARG A 52 -14.20 13.27 9.01
C ARG A 52 -13.86 14.10 7.77
N VAL A 53 -13.17 15.23 7.94
CA VAL A 53 -12.70 16.06 6.81
C VAL A 53 -11.73 15.28 5.91
N LYS A 54 -10.80 14.52 6.49
CA LYS A 54 -9.88 13.64 5.74
C LYS A 54 -10.64 12.56 4.96
N LEU A 55 -11.66 11.97 5.58
CA LEU A 55 -12.49 10.94 4.95
C LEU A 55 -13.23 11.47 3.72
N ASP A 56 -13.79 12.68 3.80
CA ASP A 56 -14.45 13.35 2.67
C ASP A 56 -13.47 13.58 1.50
N GLU A 57 -12.25 14.04 1.80
CA GLU A 57 -11.19 14.24 0.79
C GLU A 57 -10.78 12.92 0.12
N ILE A 58 -10.57 11.86 0.93
CA ILE A 58 -10.24 10.52 0.45
C ILE A 58 -11.34 9.99 -0.46
N GLN A 59 -12.62 10.14 -0.05
CA GLN A 59 -13.76 9.67 -0.82
C GLN A 59 -13.87 10.34 -2.19
N VAL A 60 -13.56 11.64 -2.28
CA VAL A 60 -13.49 12.37 -3.56
C VAL A 60 -12.42 11.76 -4.47
N ASN A 61 -11.24 11.43 -3.93
CA ASN A 61 -10.14 10.85 -4.72
C ASN A 61 -10.41 9.40 -5.12
N ILE A 62 -11.04 8.60 -4.26
CA ILE A 62 -11.54 7.26 -4.57
C ILE A 62 -12.50 7.32 -5.77
N ASN A 63 -13.46 8.25 -5.76
CA ASN A 63 -14.44 8.38 -6.84
C ASN A 63 -13.80 8.70 -8.20
N LYS A 64 -12.66 9.41 -8.22
CA LYS A 64 -11.89 9.68 -9.45
C LYS A 64 -11.26 8.42 -10.03
N LEU A 65 -10.79 7.50 -9.18
CA LEU A 65 -10.07 6.30 -9.60
C LEU A 65 -10.96 5.08 -9.80
N LYS A 66 -12.06 4.96 -9.06
CA LYS A 66 -12.95 3.78 -9.03
C LYS A 66 -13.30 3.23 -10.42
N ASN A 67 -13.58 4.12 -11.38
CA ASN A 67 -13.98 3.73 -12.73
C ASN A 67 -12.86 3.06 -13.56
N LEU A 68 -11.62 3.09 -13.10
CA LEU A 68 -10.49 2.40 -13.72
C LEU A 68 -10.40 0.92 -13.33
N PHE A 69 -11.18 0.49 -12.33
CA PHE A 69 -11.09 -0.84 -11.73
C PHE A 69 -12.36 -1.66 -11.94
N ASN A 70 -12.18 -2.98 -11.92
CA ASN A 70 -13.27 -3.94 -11.75
C ASN A 70 -13.20 -4.49 -10.33
N GLU A 71 -14.36 -4.65 -9.69
CA GLU A 71 -14.48 -5.31 -8.39
C GLU A 71 -15.15 -6.67 -8.57
N LYS A 72 -14.63 -7.70 -7.91
CA LYS A 72 -15.22 -9.04 -7.88
C LYS A 72 -15.26 -9.54 -6.45
N TYR A 73 -16.46 -9.82 -5.96
CA TYR A 73 -16.65 -10.47 -4.66
C TYR A 73 -16.42 -11.97 -4.79
N ASP A 74 -15.64 -12.51 -3.85
CA ASP A 74 -15.41 -13.93 -3.60
C ASP A 74 -16.12 -14.27 -2.29
N ASP A 75 -17.27 -14.94 -2.42
CA ASP A 75 -18.16 -15.29 -1.31
C ASP A 75 -17.64 -16.47 -0.46
N MET A 76 -16.71 -17.26 -0.99
CA MET A 76 -16.10 -18.36 -0.27
C MET A 76 -15.05 -17.88 0.75
N ASN A 77 -14.40 -16.75 0.44
CA ASN A 77 -13.33 -16.18 1.26
C ASN A 77 -13.74 -14.86 1.95
N ASP A 78 -14.92 -14.32 1.65
CA ASP A 78 -15.37 -12.98 2.05
C ASP A 78 -14.39 -11.87 1.64
N ILE A 79 -13.88 -11.93 0.40
CA ILE A 79 -12.90 -10.98 -0.13
C ILE A 79 -13.47 -10.29 -1.38
N THR A 80 -13.32 -8.97 -1.45
CA THR A 80 -13.48 -8.26 -2.72
C THR A 80 -12.12 -8.03 -3.35
N TRP A 81 -11.92 -8.59 -4.54
CA TRP A 81 -10.75 -8.36 -5.38
C TRP A 81 -10.99 -7.19 -6.32
N ILE A 82 -10.06 -6.23 -6.34
CA ILE A 82 -10.14 -5.01 -7.13
C ILE A 82 -8.95 -5.00 -8.10
N GLN A 83 -9.24 -5.02 -9.40
CA GLN A 83 -8.24 -5.16 -10.46
C GLN A 83 -8.35 -4.03 -11.47
N HIS A 84 -7.20 -3.49 -11.89
CA HIS A 84 -7.18 -2.44 -12.90
C HIS A 84 -7.70 -3.00 -14.24
N LYS A 85 -8.57 -2.26 -14.94
CA LYS A 85 -9.21 -2.71 -16.20
C LYS A 85 -8.22 -3.05 -17.31
N SER A 86 -7.00 -2.53 -17.24
CA SER A 86 -5.94 -2.80 -18.21
C SER A 86 -5.07 -4.02 -17.87
N GLN A 87 -5.26 -4.63 -16.69
CA GLN A 87 -4.51 -5.80 -16.26
C GLN A 87 -4.79 -6.99 -17.19
N PRO A 88 -3.80 -7.88 -17.44
CA PRO A 88 -4.05 -9.07 -18.22
C PRO A 88 -5.07 -9.99 -17.55
N LYS A 89 -6.09 -10.42 -18.31
CA LYS A 89 -7.20 -11.24 -17.80
C LYS A 89 -6.84 -12.70 -17.56
N TYR A 90 -5.87 -13.22 -18.30
CA TYR A 90 -5.51 -14.63 -18.33
C TYR A 90 -4.05 -14.84 -17.89
N ALA A 91 -3.77 -16.01 -17.33
CA ALA A 91 -2.45 -16.36 -16.83
C ALA A 91 -1.41 -16.53 -17.95
N ASN A 92 -1.84 -16.92 -19.15
CA ASN A 92 -1.03 -17.08 -20.36
C ASN A 92 -0.65 -15.74 -21.03
N SER A 93 -0.22 -14.77 -20.22
CA SER A 93 0.28 -13.49 -20.71
C SER A 93 1.27 -12.93 -19.69
N ARG A 94 2.33 -12.26 -20.13
CA ARG A 94 3.27 -11.62 -19.20
C ARG A 94 2.57 -10.60 -18.29
N GLY A 95 3.13 -10.33 -17.11
CA GLY A 95 2.54 -9.39 -16.15
C GLY A 95 3.56 -8.71 -15.25
N PHE A 96 3.38 -7.40 -15.08
CA PHE A 96 4.02 -6.58 -14.05
C PHE A 96 2.97 -5.60 -13.55
N TYR A 97 2.27 -5.95 -12.48
CA TYR A 97 1.12 -5.19 -12.00
C TYR A 97 0.83 -5.46 -10.53
N ALA A 98 -0.01 -4.64 -9.93
CA ALA A 98 -0.60 -4.88 -8.63
C ALA A 98 -2.13 -4.96 -8.71
N TYR A 99 -2.75 -5.55 -7.69
CA TYR A 99 -4.20 -5.55 -7.46
C TYR A 99 -4.49 -5.53 -5.95
N ILE A 100 -5.74 -5.26 -5.58
CA ILE A 100 -6.11 -4.99 -4.18
C ILE A 100 -7.09 -6.06 -3.69
N GLY A 101 -6.87 -6.54 -2.47
CA GLY A 101 -7.85 -7.30 -1.70
C GLY A 101 -8.41 -6.44 -0.57
N LYS A 102 -9.72 -6.50 -0.35
CA LYS A 102 -10.35 -5.93 0.84
C LYS A 102 -11.36 -6.89 1.44
N ASN A 103 -11.43 -6.91 2.76
CA ASN A 103 -12.49 -7.55 3.52
C ASN A 103 -12.82 -6.69 4.76
N ASN A 104 -13.67 -7.19 5.65
CA ASN A 104 -14.08 -6.47 6.85
C ASN A 104 -12.92 -6.21 7.84
N SER A 105 -11.80 -6.94 7.72
CA SER A 105 -10.68 -6.89 8.67
C SER A 105 -9.50 -6.06 8.19
N LYS A 106 -9.22 -6.02 6.88
CA LYS A 106 -8.11 -5.27 6.29
C LYS A 106 -8.29 -4.96 4.80
N VAL A 107 -7.50 -4.00 4.33
CA VAL A 107 -7.21 -3.74 2.91
C VAL A 107 -5.72 -4.04 2.68
N TRP A 108 -5.40 -4.79 1.63
CA TRP A 108 -4.02 -5.16 1.29
C TRP A 108 -3.77 -5.11 -0.21
N GLU A 109 -2.52 -4.89 -0.59
CA GLU A 109 -2.05 -4.92 -1.98
C GLU A 109 -1.42 -6.27 -2.30
N ARG A 110 -1.51 -6.67 -3.57
CA ARG A 110 -0.87 -7.86 -4.13
C ARG A 110 -0.07 -7.42 -5.34
N PHE A 111 1.17 -7.89 -5.45
CA PHE A 111 2.08 -7.58 -6.53
C PHE A 111 2.44 -8.85 -7.31
N VAL A 112 2.34 -8.74 -8.64
CA VAL A 112 2.50 -9.84 -9.56
C VAL A 112 3.61 -9.53 -10.57
N MET A 113 4.58 -10.43 -10.63
CA MET A 113 5.57 -10.50 -11.70
C MET A 113 5.44 -11.85 -12.40
N ARG A 114 5.20 -11.83 -13.70
CA ARG A 114 4.90 -13.04 -14.48
C ARG A 114 5.65 -13.05 -15.81
N TYR A 115 6.47 -14.08 -15.98
CA TYR A 115 7.03 -14.49 -17.26
C TYR A 115 5.99 -15.28 -18.05
N HIS A 116 6.05 -15.13 -19.38
CA HIS A 116 5.30 -15.92 -20.34
C HIS A 116 6.14 -16.07 -21.62
N GLY A 117 6.24 -17.29 -22.16
CA GLY A 117 7.01 -17.56 -23.37
C GLY A 117 6.98 -19.03 -23.79
N ASP A 118 7.84 -19.38 -24.74
CA ASP A 118 7.87 -20.73 -25.32
C ASP A 118 8.64 -21.74 -24.46
N ASP A 119 9.67 -21.29 -23.74
CA ASP A 119 10.57 -22.14 -22.98
C ASP A 119 10.50 -21.83 -21.48
N TRP A 120 10.59 -22.89 -20.67
CA TRP A 120 10.78 -22.78 -19.22
C TRP A 120 12.13 -22.13 -18.90
N LEU A 121 12.10 -21.11 -18.06
CA LEU A 121 13.31 -20.52 -17.48
C LEU A 121 13.65 -21.15 -16.14
N PHE A 122 12.65 -21.68 -15.42
CA PHE A 122 12.76 -22.06 -14.01
C PHE A 122 13.23 -20.86 -13.17
N VAL A 123 12.49 -19.75 -13.29
CA VAL A 123 12.79 -18.46 -12.67
C VAL A 123 12.94 -18.61 -11.17
N LYS A 124 14.02 -18.01 -10.64
CA LYS A 124 14.29 -17.90 -9.19
C LYS A 124 14.56 -16.47 -8.78
N ASN A 125 15.12 -15.68 -9.68
CA ASN A 125 15.52 -14.30 -9.42
C ASN A 125 14.84 -13.34 -10.41
N PHE A 126 14.47 -12.19 -9.90
CA PHE A 126 13.88 -11.09 -10.64
C PHE A 126 14.80 -9.89 -10.47
N LYS A 127 15.35 -9.38 -11.58
CA LYS A 127 16.19 -8.16 -11.56
C LYS A 127 15.43 -7.02 -12.21
N ILE A 128 15.12 -5.98 -11.46
CA ILE A 128 14.38 -4.83 -11.94
C ILE A 128 15.37 -3.66 -12.07
N LYS A 129 15.59 -3.20 -13.30
CA LYS A 129 16.42 -2.03 -13.59
C LYS A 129 15.51 -0.81 -13.77
N VAL A 130 15.78 0.24 -12.99
CA VAL A 130 15.10 1.54 -13.06
C VAL A 130 16.16 2.63 -13.13
N GLY A 131 16.32 3.25 -14.32
CA GLY A 131 17.45 4.15 -14.56
C GLY A 131 18.79 3.42 -14.32
N ASP A 132 19.58 3.92 -13.37
CA ASP A 132 20.87 3.34 -12.97
C ASP A 132 20.76 2.35 -11.80
N ASN A 133 19.61 2.28 -11.14
CA ASN A 133 19.38 1.38 -10.01
C ASN A 133 18.98 -0.02 -10.49
N ILE A 134 19.43 -1.04 -9.76
CA ILE A 134 19.05 -2.44 -9.98
C ILE A 134 18.59 -3.03 -8.65
N PHE A 135 17.34 -3.48 -8.62
CA PHE A 135 16.73 -4.20 -7.50
C PHE A 135 16.75 -5.70 -7.81
N ASN A 136 17.06 -6.51 -6.81
CA ASN A 136 17.11 -7.97 -6.95
C ASN A 136 16.12 -8.57 -5.96
N LEU A 137 15.17 -9.34 -6.47
CA LEU A 137 14.21 -10.10 -5.67
C LEU A 137 14.42 -11.59 -5.95
N SER A 138 14.37 -12.42 -4.90
CA SER A 138 14.56 -13.87 -5.00
C SER A 138 13.44 -14.59 -4.29
N TYR A 139 12.87 -15.60 -4.95
CA TYR A 139 11.79 -16.40 -4.37
C TYR A 139 12.11 -17.88 -4.51
N SER A 140 11.92 -18.63 -3.42
CA SER A 140 12.04 -20.09 -3.44
C SER A 140 10.87 -20.75 -4.16
N ASN A 141 9.69 -20.12 -4.12
CA ASN A 141 8.43 -20.67 -4.61
C ASN A 141 7.88 -19.76 -5.73
N VAL A 142 8.37 -19.97 -6.94
CA VAL A 142 7.78 -19.41 -8.16
C VAL A 142 6.77 -20.41 -8.71
N GLU A 143 5.52 -19.98 -8.88
CA GLU A 143 4.45 -20.79 -9.48
C GLU A 143 4.65 -20.92 -10.98
N ARG A 144 4.14 -22.03 -11.54
CA ARG A 144 4.39 -22.43 -12.93
C ARG A 144 3.21 -23.22 -13.47
N ASP A 145 2.82 -22.95 -14.71
CA ASP A 145 1.82 -23.73 -15.45
C ASP A 145 2.02 -23.53 -16.97
N ASN A 146 1.40 -24.36 -17.79
CA ASN A 146 1.57 -24.32 -19.24
C ASN A 146 0.37 -24.86 -20.03
N ASN A 147 0.37 -24.52 -21.32
CA ASN A 147 -0.39 -25.21 -22.36
C ASN A 147 0.55 -25.49 -23.54
N SER A 148 0.32 -24.87 -24.71
CA SER A 148 1.29 -24.73 -25.81
C SER A 148 2.43 -23.75 -25.50
N GLU A 149 2.23 -22.84 -24.55
CA GLU A 149 3.21 -21.88 -24.04
C GLU A 149 3.35 -22.08 -22.51
N VAL A 150 4.39 -21.51 -21.90
CA VAL A 150 4.66 -21.61 -20.46
C VAL A 150 4.53 -20.26 -19.77
N TRP A 151 4.16 -20.26 -18.49
CA TRP A 151 4.23 -19.07 -17.64
C TRP A 151 4.71 -19.39 -16.23
N GLU A 152 5.49 -18.44 -15.67
CA GLU A 152 6.09 -18.54 -14.35
C GLU A 152 5.82 -17.23 -13.59
N TRP A 153 5.28 -17.29 -12.38
CA TRP A 153 4.89 -16.08 -11.65
C TRP A 153 5.10 -16.15 -10.15
N ILE A 154 5.16 -14.96 -9.57
CA ILE A 154 4.95 -14.72 -8.15
C ILE A 154 3.72 -13.83 -7.99
N ASP A 155 2.94 -14.09 -6.95
CA ASP A 155 1.85 -13.26 -6.48
C ASP A 155 2.03 -13.12 -4.97
N VAL A 156 2.46 -11.94 -4.52
CA VAL A 156 2.88 -11.70 -3.13
C VAL A 156 2.24 -10.45 -2.56
N GLU A 157 2.06 -10.42 -1.24
CA GLU A 157 1.79 -9.16 -0.53
C GLU A 157 3.13 -8.41 -0.41
N PRO A 158 3.27 -7.19 -0.98
CA PRO A 158 4.53 -6.47 -0.99
C PRO A 158 5.09 -6.24 0.41
N LYS A 159 6.38 -6.50 0.60
CA LYS A 159 7.15 -6.10 1.78
C LYS A 159 8.12 -4.99 1.38
N ASP A 160 9.04 -4.63 2.27
CA ASP A 160 9.97 -3.52 2.08
C ASP A 160 10.70 -3.56 0.72
N GLU A 161 11.20 -4.72 0.29
CA GLU A 161 11.90 -4.86 -0.99
C GLU A 161 10.97 -4.69 -2.21
N GLU A 162 9.78 -5.29 -2.20
CA GLU A 162 8.81 -5.12 -3.29
C GLU A 162 8.22 -3.71 -3.33
N LEU A 163 8.00 -3.10 -2.16
CA LEU A 163 7.53 -1.72 -2.05
C LEU A 163 8.55 -0.75 -2.63
N GLU A 164 9.84 -0.92 -2.33
CA GLU A 164 10.91 -0.12 -2.93
C GLU A 164 10.91 -0.26 -4.46
N VAL A 165 10.71 -1.47 -4.99
CA VAL A 165 10.58 -1.71 -6.43
C VAL A 165 9.36 -0.98 -7.00
N ILE A 166 8.19 -1.09 -6.37
CA ILE A 166 6.96 -0.43 -6.82
C ILE A 166 7.17 1.09 -6.86
N GLU A 167 7.66 1.70 -5.77
CA GLU A 167 7.89 3.14 -5.65
C GLU A 167 8.86 3.68 -6.72
N ASN A 168 9.93 2.94 -7.00
CA ASN A 168 10.90 3.32 -8.03
C ASN A 168 10.29 3.18 -9.44
N VAL A 169 9.56 2.08 -9.72
CA VAL A 169 8.98 1.85 -11.05
C VAL A 169 7.87 2.86 -11.36
N ILE A 170 6.98 3.18 -10.42
CA ILE A 170 5.90 4.16 -10.66
C ILE A 170 6.42 5.58 -10.92
N SER A 171 7.64 5.87 -10.46
CA SER A 171 8.32 7.15 -10.66
C SER A 171 9.25 7.15 -11.88
N ALA A 172 9.44 6.00 -12.53
CA ALA A 172 10.42 5.81 -13.57
C ALA A 172 9.99 6.39 -14.91
N LYS A 173 10.95 6.93 -15.67
CA LYS A 173 10.77 7.15 -17.10
C LYS A 173 10.84 5.84 -17.88
N GLU A 174 11.72 4.94 -17.48
CA GLU A 174 11.92 3.65 -18.13
C GLU A 174 12.30 2.62 -17.06
N ALA A 175 11.75 1.42 -17.19
CA ALA A 175 12.07 0.29 -16.33
C ALA A 175 12.09 -1.01 -17.12
N LYS A 176 12.91 -1.96 -16.69
CA LYS A 176 13.05 -3.28 -17.31
C LYS A 176 13.17 -4.34 -16.24
N ILE A 177 12.51 -5.47 -16.43
CA ILE A 177 12.66 -6.65 -15.60
C ILE A 177 13.43 -7.74 -16.35
N ARG A 178 14.27 -8.48 -15.64
CA ARG A 178 14.84 -9.75 -16.06
C ARG A 178 14.30 -10.86 -15.17
N PHE A 179 13.71 -11.86 -15.78
CA PHE A 179 13.40 -13.13 -15.14
C PHE A 179 14.59 -14.06 -15.34
N GLU A 180 15.21 -14.50 -14.27
CA GLU A 180 16.47 -15.27 -14.29
C GLU A 180 16.28 -16.61 -13.58
N GLY A 181 16.46 -17.70 -14.34
CA GLY A 181 16.65 -19.05 -13.81
C GLY A 181 18.13 -19.43 -13.82
N ASP A 182 18.43 -20.72 -13.58
CA ASP A 182 19.82 -21.18 -13.43
C ASP A 182 20.61 -21.12 -14.75
N GLN A 183 19.96 -21.42 -15.87
CA GLN A 183 20.61 -21.52 -17.19
C GLN A 183 20.17 -20.44 -18.17
N TYR A 184 18.95 -19.93 -18.03
CA TYR A 184 18.33 -19.04 -19.00
C TYR A 184 17.73 -17.81 -18.31
N TYR A 185 17.59 -16.74 -19.08
CA TYR A 185 16.93 -15.52 -18.63
C TYR A 185 16.11 -14.89 -19.75
N LYS A 186 15.13 -14.07 -19.37
CA LYS A 186 14.38 -13.24 -20.30
C LYS A 186 14.28 -11.80 -19.79
N ASP A 187 14.63 -10.86 -20.65
CA ASP A 187 14.46 -9.44 -20.43
C ASP A 187 13.13 -8.95 -20.98
N TRP A 188 12.53 -8.01 -20.26
CA TRP A 188 11.30 -7.37 -20.67
C TRP A 188 11.21 -5.91 -20.20
N ALA A 189 11.05 -4.98 -21.15
CA ALA A 189 10.79 -3.58 -20.84
C ALA A 189 9.36 -3.41 -20.29
N ILE A 190 9.26 -2.91 -19.05
CA ILE A 190 7.97 -2.62 -18.41
C ILE A 190 7.36 -1.44 -19.16
N THR A 191 6.18 -1.66 -19.75
CA THR A 191 5.58 -0.67 -20.65
C THR A 191 5.01 0.50 -19.85
N GLN A 192 4.90 1.67 -20.48
CA GLN A 192 4.26 2.83 -19.83
C GLN A 192 2.81 2.57 -19.41
N LYS A 193 2.13 1.67 -20.13
CA LYS A 193 0.78 1.24 -19.77
C LYS A 193 0.77 0.46 -18.45
N GLU A 194 1.77 -0.39 -18.23
CA GLU A 194 1.93 -1.14 -16.98
C GLU A 194 2.38 -0.26 -15.84
N VAL A 195 3.35 0.64 -16.07
CA VAL A 195 3.75 1.65 -15.08
C VAL A 195 2.55 2.50 -14.66
N LYS A 196 1.75 2.97 -15.62
CA LYS A 196 0.54 3.74 -15.33
C LYS A 196 -0.48 2.94 -14.52
N ALA A 197 -0.79 1.71 -14.93
CA ALA A 197 -1.73 0.85 -14.21
C ALA A 197 -1.25 0.54 -12.79
N LEU A 198 0.04 0.24 -12.61
CA LEU A 198 0.64 0.04 -11.30
C LEU A 198 0.55 1.30 -10.43
N THR A 199 0.82 2.48 -11.02
CA THR A 199 0.69 3.77 -10.33
C THR A 199 -0.74 4.03 -9.87
N GLU A 200 -1.72 3.79 -10.74
CA GLU A 200 -3.14 4.00 -10.45
C GLU A 200 -3.63 3.00 -9.40
N THR A 201 -3.22 1.72 -9.47
CA THR A 201 -3.52 0.71 -8.45
C THR A 201 -2.93 1.07 -7.09
N HIS A 202 -1.64 1.37 -7.03
CA HIS A 202 -0.96 1.66 -5.76
C HIS A 202 -1.55 2.92 -5.09
N LYS A 203 -1.87 3.96 -5.87
CA LYS A 203 -2.61 5.13 -5.35
C LYS A 203 -3.99 4.77 -4.82
N TYR A 204 -4.72 3.90 -5.52
CA TYR A 204 -6.05 3.50 -5.09
C TYR A 204 -6.00 2.64 -3.82
N PHE A 205 -5.01 1.76 -3.72
CA PHE A 205 -4.71 0.98 -2.52
C PHE A 205 -4.50 1.89 -1.30
N GLU A 206 -3.60 2.87 -1.41
CA GLU A 206 -3.30 3.79 -0.30
C GLU A 206 -4.54 4.57 0.15
N LEU A 207 -5.39 5.02 -0.78
CA LEU A 207 -6.65 5.69 -0.46
C LEU A 207 -7.64 4.76 0.27
N LEU A 208 -7.81 3.53 -0.21
CA LEU A 208 -8.71 2.55 0.42
C LEU A 208 -8.21 2.13 1.80
N LYS A 209 -6.90 1.98 1.97
CA LYS A 209 -6.26 1.68 3.26
C LYS A 209 -6.48 2.83 4.24
N GLN A 210 -6.25 4.08 3.83
CA GLN A 210 -6.47 5.25 4.67
C GLN A 210 -7.95 5.41 5.06
N GLN A 211 -8.87 5.21 4.11
CA GLN A 211 -10.31 5.18 4.40
C GLN A 211 -10.63 4.16 5.49
N PHE A 212 -10.14 2.92 5.31
CA PHE A 212 -10.40 1.82 6.23
C PHE A 212 -9.90 2.10 7.67
N GLU A 213 -8.70 2.63 7.81
CA GLU A 213 -8.14 2.98 9.13
C GLU A 213 -8.88 4.15 9.80
N LEU A 214 -9.30 5.15 9.02
CA LEU A 214 -10.08 6.28 9.55
C LEU A 214 -11.49 5.87 9.98
N GLU A 215 -12.15 5.00 9.21
CA GLU A 215 -13.47 4.46 9.55
C GLU A 215 -13.42 3.63 10.84
N LYS A 216 -12.35 2.85 11.05
CA LYS A 216 -12.12 2.15 12.32
C LYS A 216 -11.86 3.10 13.49
N ALA A 217 -11.16 4.20 13.27
CA ALA A 217 -10.85 5.17 14.33
C ALA A 217 -12.07 6.00 14.78
N LEU A 218 -13.15 6.02 14.00
CA LEU A 218 -14.39 6.76 14.29
C LEU A 218 -15.49 5.89 14.91
N GLN A 219 -15.24 4.59 15.10
CA GLN A 219 -16.14 3.62 15.74
C GLN A 219 -15.85 3.51 17.23
#